data_AF-A0A535RB78-F1
#
_entry.id   AF-A0A535RB78-F1
#
_cell.length_a   1.000
_cell.length_b   1.000
_cell.length_c   1.000
_cell.angle_alpha   90.00
_cell.angle_beta   90.00
_cell.angle_gamma   90.00
#
_symmetry.space_group_name_H-M   'P 1'
#
loop_
_entity.id
_entity.type
_entity.pdbx_description
1 polymer ?
#
loop_
_entity_poly.entity_id
_entity_poly.type
_entity_poly.pdbx_seq_one_letter_code
_entity_poly.pdbx_strand_id
1 'polypeptide(L)' 'MSELNCDELLGQIRYLSLEEQARLLEELVILVHARIKAWPRRSVLEFEGIGKEAWEGIDVEQYINEERNSWE' A
#
# COMPACT_ATOMS: atom_id res chain seq x y z
N MET A 1 24.70 -3.97 -4.26
CA MET A 1 23.77 -5.05 -3.86
C MET A 1 23.02 -5.43 -5.13
N SER A 2 23.26 -6.63 -5.65
CA SER A 2 22.66 -7.08 -6.91
C SER A 2 21.13 -7.13 -6.79
N GLU A 3 20.43 -6.53 -7.75
CA GLU A 3 19.01 -6.80 -7.95
C GLU A 3 18.85 -8.29 -8.24
N LEU A 4 18.23 -9.02 -7.32
CA LEU A 4 17.91 -10.42 -7.52
C LEU A 4 16.86 -10.51 -8.64
N ASN A 5 17.18 -11.23 -9.71
CA ASN A 5 16.24 -11.50 -10.78
C ASN A 5 15.25 -12.58 -10.33
N CYS A 6 13.96 -12.28 -10.42
CA CYS A 6 12.89 -13.19 -10.01
C CYS A 6 12.91 -14.50 -10.81
N ASP A 7 13.28 -14.44 -12.10
CA ASP A 7 13.34 -15.61 -12.98
C ASP A 7 14.48 -16.55 -12.61
N GLU A 8 15.62 -16.00 -12.16
CA GLU A 8 16.77 -16.77 -11.68
C GLU A 8 16.45 -17.47 -10.35
N LEU A 9 15.76 -16.79 -9.44
CA LEU A 9 15.28 -17.37 -8.17
C LEU A 9 14.29 -18.50 -8.42
N LEU A 10 13.32 -18.31 -9.31
CA LEU A 10 12.39 -19.37 -9.70
C LEU A 10 13.11 -20.55 -10.35
N GLY A 11 14.18 -20.29 -11.11
CA GLY A 11 15.09 -21.33 -11.61
C GLY A 11 15.68 -22.18 -10.50
N GLN A 12 16.19 -21.55 -9.44
CA GLN A 12 16.81 -22.25 -8.31
C GLN A 12 15.79 -23.01 -7.46
N ILE A 13 14.61 -22.43 -7.22
CA ILE A 13 13.53 -23.06 -6.44
C ILE A 13 13.03 -24.34 -7.12
N ARG A 14 13.03 -24.40 -8.45
CA ARG A 14 12.63 -25.61 -9.20
C ARG A 14 13.55 -26.82 -9.00
N TYR A 15 14.79 -26.62 -8.52
CA TYR A 15 15.71 -27.73 -8.22
C TYR A 15 15.53 -28.30 -6.81
N LEU A 16 14.75 -27.64 -5.95
CA LEU A 16 14.43 -28.12 -4.61
C LEU A 16 13.41 -29.26 -4.66
N SER A 17 13.43 -30.12 -3.64
CA SER A 17 12.38 -31.13 -3.45
C SER A 17 11.02 -30.46 -3.18
N LEU A 18 9.93 -31.20 -3.35
CA LEU A 18 8.59 -30.67 -3.06
C LEU A 18 8.44 -30.26 -1.59
N GLU A 19 9.07 -30.99 -0.68
CA GLU A 19 9.09 -30.67 0.76
C GLU A 19 9.85 -29.38 1.05
N GLU A 20 10.98 -29.17 0.37
CA GLU A 20 11.78 -27.94 0.49
C GLU A 20 11.06 -26.73 -0.11
N GLN A 21 10.39 -26.91 -1.25
CA GLN A 21 9.53 -25.88 -1.85
C GLN A 21 8.37 -25.49 -0.93
N ALA A 22 7.71 -26.48 -0.32
CA ALA A 22 6.62 -26.24 0.62
C ALA A 22 7.09 -25.47 1.86
N ARG A 23 8.23 -25.86 2.44
CA ARG A 23 8.84 -25.14 3.58
C ARG A 23 9.20 -23.70 3.20
N LEU A 24 9.78 -23.49 2.02
CA LEU A 24 10.13 -22.16 1.54
C LEU A 24 8.89 -21.27 1.37
N LEU A 25 7.79 -21.85 0.88
CA LEU A 25 6.52 -21.14 0.74
C LEU A 25 5.98 -20.69 2.11
N GLU A 26 6.01 -21.57 3.12
CA GLU A 26 5.59 -21.23 4.49
C GLU A 26 6.41 -20.07 5.06
N GLU A 27 7.74 -20.14 4.94
CA GLU A 27 8.65 -19.08 5.41
C GLU A 27 8.41 -17.74 4.67
N LEU A 28 8.20 -17.79 3.35
CA LEU A 28 7.88 -16.60 2.56
C LEU A 28 6.56 -15.96 2.99
N VAL A 29 5.53 -16.77 3.26
CA VAL A 29 4.25 -16.26 3.77
C VAL A 29 4.43 -15.58 5.13
N ILE A 30 5.21 -16.17 6.03
CA ILE A 30 5.52 -15.59 7.35
C ILE A 30 6.23 -14.23 7.19
N LEU A 31 7.26 -14.17 6.34
CA LEU A 31 8.04 -12.96 6.08
C LEU A 31 7.17 -11.82 5.50
N VAL A 32 6.34 -12.16 4.50
CA VAL A 32 5.42 -11.19 3.87
C VAL A 32 4.40 -10.69 4.89
N HIS A 33 3.78 -11.58 5.66
CA HIS A 33 2.82 -11.19 6.70
C HIS A 33 3.45 -10.35 7.81
N ALA A 34 4.67 -10.67 8.25
CA ALA A 34 5.38 -9.86 9.24
C ALA A 34 5.62 -8.44 8.72
N ARG A 35 6.01 -8.31 7.45
CA ARG A 35 6.25 -7.01 6.80
C ARG A 35 4.96 -6.21 6.55
N ILE A 36 3.86 -6.89 6.23
CA ILE A 36 2.53 -6.26 6.12
C ILE A 36 2.01 -5.82 7.50
N LYS A 37 2.18 -6.62 8.55
CA LYS A 37 1.80 -6.24 9.92
C LYS A 37 2.68 -5.12 10.48
N ALA A 38 3.94 -5.05 10.07
CA ALA A 38 4.84 -3.95 10.38
C ALA A 38 4.48 -2.67 9.60
N TRP A 39 3.68 -2.76 8.54
CA TRP A 39 3.05 -1.59 7.95
C TRP A 39 2.02 -1.07 8.96
N PRO A 40 2.12 0.19 9.41
CA PRO A 40 1.13 0.74 10.32
C PRO A 40 -0.24 0.63 9.64
N ARG A 41 -1.18 -0.06 10.29
CA ARG A 41 -2.58 -0.07 9.87
C ARG A 41 -3.04 1.38 9.88
N ARG A 42 -3.10 2.01 8.70
CA ARG A 42 -3.55 3.39 8.61
C ARG A 42 -5.01 3.45 9.04
N SER A 43 -5.30 4.30 10.00
CA SER A 43 -6.67 4.57 10.41
C SER A 43 -7.24 5.66 9.53
N VAL A 44 -8.49 5.50 9.07
CA VAL A 44 -9.20 6.62 8.41
C VAL A 44 -9.31 7.83 9.35
N LEU A 45 -9.24 7.61 10.67
CA LEU A 45 -9.20 8.68 11.68
C LEU A 45 -7.93 9.53 11.60
N GLU A 46 -6.88 9.11 10.88
CA GLU A 46 -5.72 9.97 10.59
C GLU A 46 -6.10 11.20 9.75
N PHE A 47 -7.26 11.17 9.08
CA PHE A 47 -7.79 12.30 8.31
C PHE A 47 -8.79 13.16 9.09
N GLU A 48 -9.06 12.84 10.36
CA GLU A 48 -9.95 13.64 11.19
C GLU A 48 -9.40 15.07 11.36
N GLY A 49 -10.24 16.09 11.18
CA GLY A 49 -9.84 17.49 11.31
C GLY A 49 -9.20 18.10 10.07
N ILE A 50 -8.61 17.30 9.17
CA ILE A 50 -7.97 17.81 7.93
C ILE A 50 -8.96 18.61 7.08
N GLY A 51 -10.21 18.14 6.96
CA GLY A 51 -11.25 18.90 6.26
C GLY A 51 -11.48 20.27 6.90
N LYS A 52 -11.62 20.34 8.23
CA LYS A 52 -11.87 21.61 8.91
C LYS A 52 -10.76 22.63 8.67
N GLU A 53 -9.50 22.19 8.74
CA GLU A 53 -8.33 23.04 8.50
C GLU A 53 -8.20 23.43 7.03
N ALA A 54 -8.45 22.50 6.10
CA ALA A 54 -8.39 22.77 4.67
C ALA A 54 -9.45 23.77 4.20
N TRP A 55 -10.59 23.84 4.89
CA TRP A 55 -11.68 24.77 4.59
C TRP A 55 -11.61 26.08 5.40
N GLU A 56 -10.59 26.26 6.24
CA GLU A 56 -10.43 27.49 7.03
C GLU A 56 -10.09 28.68 6.14
N GLY A 57 -10.86 29.76 6.24
CA GLY A 57 -10.67 30.98 5.44
C GLY A 57 -11.12 30.87 3.99
N ILE A 58 -11.65 29.72 3.56
CA ILE A 58 -12.27 29.56 2.24
C ILE A 58 -13.72 30.07 2.30
N ASP A 59 -14.08 30.95 1.36
CA ASP A 59 -15.48 31.28 1.11
C ASP A 59 -16.16 30.08 0.42
N VAL A 60 -16.92 29.33 1.22
CA VAL A 60 -17.59 28.11 0.79
C VAL A 60 -18.59 28.38 -0.34
N GLU A 61 -19.28 29.52 -0.29
CA GLU A 61 -20.31 29.84 -1.28
C GLU A 61 -19.68 30.21 -2.62
N GLN A 62 -18.60 31.00 -2.59
CA GLN A 62 -17.81 31.29 -3.78
C GLN A 62 -17.24 30.01 -4.40
N TYR A 63 -16.58 29.16 -3.60
CA TYR A 63 -15.94 27.93 -4.08
C TYR A 63 -16.95 26.98 -4.73
N ILE A 64 -18.12 26.79 -4.12
CA ILE A 64 -19.18 25.94 -4.69
C ILE A 64 -19.69 26.51 -6.02
N ASN A 65 -19.83 27.82 -6.14
CA ASN A 65 -20.29 28.44 -7.38
C ASN A 65 -19.25 28.31 -8.50
N GLU A 66 -17.96 28.47 -8.19
CA GLU A 66 -16.86 28.24 -9.14
C GLU A 66 -16.83 26.78 -9.63
N GLU A 67 -16.95 25.81 -8.71
CA GLU A 67 -17.02 24.39 -9.06
C GLU A 67 -18.29 24.04 -9.86
N ARG A 68 -19.44 24.68 -9.63
CA ARG A 68 -20.64 24.43 -10.45
C ARG A 68 -20.49 24.98 -11.86
N ASN A 69 -19.93 26.18 -11.97
CA ASN A 69 -19.73 26.84 -13.25
C ASN A 69 -18.64 26.17 -14.11
N SER A 70 -17.73 25.39 -13.52
CA SER A 70 -16.68 24.68 -14.27
C SER A 70 -17.15 23.38 -14.94
N TRP A 71 -18.37 22.93 -14.64
CA TRP A 71 -19.00 21.73 -15.21
C TRP A 71 -20.08 22.06 -16.26
N GLU A 72 -20.35 23.34 -16.51
CA GLU A 72 -21.16 23.85 -17.63
C GLU A 72 -20.27 24.20 -18.84
#